data_AF-A0A7C8LV04-F1
#
_entry.id   AF-A0A7C8LV04-F1
#
_cell.length_a   1.000
_cell.length_b   1.000
_cell.length_c   1.000
_cell.angle_alpha   90.00
_cell.angle_beta   90.00
_cell.angle_gamma   90.00
#
_symmetry.space_group_name_H-M   'P 1'
#
loop_
_entity.id
_entity.type
_entity.pdbx_description
1 polymer ?
#
loop_
_entity_poly.entity_id
_entity_poly.type
_entity_poly.pdbx_seq_one_letter_code
_entity_poly.pdbx_strand_id
1 'polypeptide(L)'
;MVMRGFNGNALLSRRDMKCAVMDYNVFANCYFQLVRNFYGEIIGVRHLQAVNMRRLKDAGRYGMLTTTGQLVEFAAGEVVHILNYDVSQKIYGQPGYLGAIQSMLLNEDATLFRRRYYKNGAHVGYIFYSTAAGLEEQTRARIKKAIEESKGIGNFKNMFLHIGGADKDAIQIKPVGDFSTKDDLEKIKNISRDDIIAAHRMPPALAAIIPENQTGSFGDIEKIDAVYQRNEIAPVREDILEINQYLPNVAQVSFDTVEVPTL
;
A
#
# COMPACT_ATOMS: atom_id res chain seq x y z
N MET A 1 -7.63 -9.29 10.99
CA MET A 1 -7.48 -8.88 12.40
C MET A 1 -8.77 -8.28 12.95
N VAL A 2 -9.26 -7.16 12.41
CA VAL A 2 -10.51 -6.50 12.84
C VAL A 2 -11.72 -7.45 12.89
N MET A 3 -11.91 -8.29 11.85
CA MET A 3 -13.03 -9.25 11.75
C MET A 3 -13.03 -10.42 12.78
N ARG A 4 -12.02 -10.54 13.65
CA ARG A 4 -12.03 -11.57 14.71
C ARG A 4 -13.23 -11.34 15.63
N GLY A 5 -13.97 -12.40 15.95
CA GLY A 5 -15.15 -12.32 16.82
C GLY A 5 -16.38 -11.64 16.23
N PHE A 6 -16.42 -11.34 14.91
CA PHE A 6 -17.61 -10.71 14.32
C PHE A 6 -18.81 -11.68 14.28
N ASN A 7 -19.91 -11.23 14.89
CA ASN A 7 -21.22 -11.87 14.91
C ASN A 7 -22.16 -11.16 13.92
N GLY A 8 -22.23 -11.72 12.72
CA GLY A 8 -23.18 -11.28 11.69
C GLY A 8 -24.54 -11.96 11.84
N ASN A 9 -25.44 -11.68 10.90
CA ASN A 9 -26.75 -12.30 10.82
C ASN A 9 -27.19 -12.47 9.35
N ALA A 10 -28.45 -12.86 9.13
CA ALA A 10 -28.98 -13.06 7.78
C ALA A 10 -29.07 -11.76 6.95
N LEU A 11 -29.20 -10.61 7.61
CA LEU A 11 -29.28 -9.29 6.97
C LEU A 11 -27.89 -8.76 6.57
N LEU A 12 -26.91 -8.89 7.45
CA LEU A 12 -25.53 -8.48 7.19
C LEU A 12 -24.57 -9.65 7.40
N SER A 13 -24.08 -10.18 6.27
CA SER A 13 -23.19 -11.33 6.26
C SER A 13 -21.78 -10.96 6.75
N ARG A 14 -21.06 -11.95 7.30
CA ARG A 14 -19.64 -11.83 7.64
C ARG A 14 -18.78 -11.45 6.42
N ARG A 15 -19.19 -11.84 5.22
CA ARG A 15 -18.45 -11.54 3.99
C ARG A 15 -18.58 -10.07 3.62
N ASP A 16 -19.80 -9.53 3.61
CA ASP A 16 -20.05 -8.12 3.32
C ASP A 16 -19.34 -7.22 4.33
N MET A 17 -19.45 -7.56 5.63
CA MET A 17 -18.74 -6.83 6.68
C MET A 17 -17.21 -6.90 6.48
N LYS A 18 -16.66 -8.06 6.11
CA LYS A 18 -15.21 -8.19 5.83
C LYS A 18 -14.77 -7.26 4.69
N CYS A 19 -15.56 -7.15 3.63
CA CYS A 19 -15.26 -6.24 2.53
C CYS A 19 -15.34 -4.77 2.97
N ALA A 20 -16.37 -4.40 3.72
CA ALA A 20 -16.52 -3.05 4.25
C ALA A 20 -15.37 -2.65 5.19
N VAL A 21 -14.94 -3.56 6.07
CA VAL A 21 -13.78 -3.36 6.94
C VAL A 21 -12.49 -3.17 6.13
N MET A 22 -12.33 -3.90 5.02
CA MET A 22 -11.18 -3.71 4.13
C MET A 22 -11.21 -2.31 3.51
N ASP A 23 -12.38 -1.90 2.99
CA ASP A 23 -12.56 -0.56 2.43
C ASP A 23 -12.31 0.53 3.47
N TYR A 24 -12.77 0.36 4.72
CA TYR A 24 -12.50 1.29 5.79
C TYR A 24 -11.00 1.41 6.09
N ASN A 25 -10.27 0.29 6.16
CA ASN A 25 -8.82 0.32 6.43
C ASN A 25 -8.00 0.93 5.29
N VAL A 26 -8.43 0.75 4.03
CA VAL A 26 -7.69 1.28 2.86
C VAL A 26 -8.10 2.71 2.54
N PHE A 27 -9.39 3.01 2.57
CA PHE A 27 -9.91 4.29 2.11
C PHE A 27 -10.38 5.20 3.23
N ALA A 28 -10.43 4.75 4.48
CA ALA A 28 -11.13 5.43 5.58
C ALA A 28 -12.61 5.71 5.26
N ASN A 29 -13.18 4.92 4.36
CA ASN A 29 -14.54 5.02 3.86
C ASN A 29 -15.06 3.61 3.61
N CYS A 30 -16.26 3.30 4.10
CA CYS A 30 -16.98 2.10 3.69
C CYS A 30 -18.46 2.38 3.49
N TYR A 31 -19.07 1.61 2.60
CA TYR A 31 -20.43 1.85 2.13
C TYR A 31 -21.27 0.59 2.19
N PHE A 32 -22.51 0.76 2.64
CA PHE A 32 -23.52 -0.28 2.65
C PHE A 32 -24.77 0.18 1.91
N GLN A 33 -25.33 -0.70 1.08
CA GLN A 33 -26.67 -0.52 0.52
C GLN A 33 -27.69 -1.20 1.43
N LEU A 34 -28.70 -0.44 1.87
CA LEU A 34 -29.87 -0.96 2.58
C LEU A 34 -30.91 -1.40 1.55
N VAL A 35 -31.03 -2.70 1.35
CA VAL A 35 -32.03 -3.27 0.44
C VAL A 35 -33.36 -3.33 1.19
N ARG A 36 -34.36 -2.63 0.65
CA ARG A 36 -35.70 -2.53 1.25
C ARG A 36 -36.74 -3.26 0.43
N ASN A 37 -37.74 -3.82 1.10
CA ASN A 37 -38.94 -4.35 0.44
C ASN A 37 -39.90 -3.20 0.08
N PHE A 38 -41.04 -3.55 -0.53
CA PHE A 38 -42.08 -2.60 -0.90
C PHE A 38 -42.67 -1.82 0.30
N TYR A 39 -42.67 -2.43 1.49
CA TYR A 39 -43.13 -1.79 2.73
C TYR A 39 -42.06 -0.92 3.39
N GLY A 40 -40.87 -0.81 2.80
CA GLY A 40 -39.75 0.00 3.32
C GLY A 40 -38.89 -0.70 4.37
N GLU A 41 -39.19 -1.95 4.70
CA GLU A 41 -38.44 -2.75 5.69
C GLU A 41 -37.11 -3.19 5.08
N ILE A 42 -36.04 -3.13 5.88
CA ILE A 42 -34.71 -3.59 5.45
C ILE A 42 -34.73 -5.12 5.43
N ILE A 43 -34.53 -5.69 4.24
CA ILE A 43 -34.48 -7.13 4.00
C ILE A 43 -33.07 -7.63 3.69
N GLY A 44 -32.11 -6.73 3.48
CA GLY A 44 -30.71 -7.07 3.28
C GLY A 44 -29.80 -5.87 3.37
N VAL A 45 -28.53 -6.13 3.70
CA VAL A 45 -27.46 -5.13 3.69
C VAL A 45 -26.36 -5.67 2.79
N ARG A 46 -25.96 -4.88 1.79
CA ARG A 46 -24.91 -5.28 0.85
C ARG A 46 -23.73 -4.32 0.94
N HIS A 47 -22.53 -4.86 0.86
CA HIS A 47 -21.34 -4.02 0.71
C HIS A 47 -21.31 -3.35 -0.68
N LEU A 48 -20.94 -2.07 -0.72
CA LEU A 48 -20.63 -1.35 -1.96
C LEU A 48 -19.13 -0.98 -1.97
N GLN A 49 -18.46 -1.23 -3.10
CA GLN A 49 -17.02 -1.02 -3.25
C GLN A 49 -16.67 0.47 -3.18
N ALA A 50 -15.95 0.89 -2.14
CA ALA A 50 -15.66 2.28 -1.86
C ALA A 50 -14.93 3.00 -3.01
N VAL A 51 -14.00 2.33 -3.70
CA VAL A 51 -13.24 2.91 -4.82
C VAL A 51 -14.14 3.43 -5.95
N ASN A 52 -15.29 2.80 -6.16
CA ASN A 52 -16.24 3.14 -7.23
C ASN A 52 -17.35 4.09 -6.76
N MET A 53 -17.48 4.34 -5.46
CA MET A 53 -18.51 5.21 -4.90
C MET A 53 -18.16 6.69 -5.07
N ARG A 54 -19.18 7.52 -5.30
CA ARG A 54 -19.06 8.97 -5.40
C ARG A 54 -20.16 9.63 -4.58
N ARG A 55 -19.79 10.65 -3.83
CA ARG A 55 -20.73 11.60 -3.24
C ARG A 55 -21.32 12.48 -4.34
N LEU A 56 -22.65 12.58 -4.40
CA LEU A 56 -23.33 13.50 -5.33
C LEU A 56 -23.46 14.89 -4.70
N LYS A 57 -23.92 15.88 -5.48
CA LYS A 57 -24.03 17.28 -5.03
C LYS A 57 -24.94 17.44 -3.81
N ASP A 58 -26.04 16.70 -3.80
CA ASP A 58 -27.00 16.75 -2.71
C ASP A 58 -26.51 15.97 -1.50
N ALA A 59 -26.72 16.53 -0.30
CA ALA A 59 -26.45 15.84 0.94
C ALA A 59 -27.27 14.53 1.02
N GLY A 60 -26.64 13.48 1.51
CA GLY A 60 -27.22 12.14 1.61
C GLY A 60 -27.27 11.33 0.31
N ARG A 61 -26.89 11.91 -0.85
CA ARG A 61 -26.93 11.21 -2.15
C ARG A 61 -25.58 10.62 -2.57
N TYR A 62 -25.65 9.43 -3.17
CA TYR A 62 -24.48 8.68 -3.62
C TYR A 62 -24.74 8.05 -5.00
N GLY A 63 -23.67 7.80 -5.74
CA GLY A 63 -23.70 6.96 -6.93
C GLY A 63 -22.48 6.08 -7.03
N MET A 64 -22.59 4.98 -7.77
CA MET A 64 -21.49 4.06 -8.04
C MET A 64 -21.13 4.09 -9.52
N LEU A 65 -19.84 4.17 -9.82
CA LEU A 65 -19.34 3.99 -11.17
C LEU A 65 -19.35 2.50 -11.53
N THR A 66 -19.95 2.17 -12.67
CA THR A 66 -19.90 0.83 -13.25
C THR A 66 -18.51 0.59 -13.86
N THR A 67 -18.24 -0.65 -14.25
CA THR A 67 -17.02 -1.02 -14.99
C THR A 67 -16.86 -0.28 -16.33
N THR A 68 -17.97 0.21 -16.90
CA THR A 68 -17.98 1.03 -18.12
C THR A 68 -17.85 2.53 -17.86
N GLY A 69 -17.74 2.95 -16.59
CA GLY A 69 -17.65 4.35 -16.19
C GLY A 69 -19.00 5.08 -16.11
N GLN A 70 -20.13 4.38 -16.28
CA GLN A 70 -21.45 4.96 -16.10
C GLN A 70 -21.77 5.14 -14.62
N LEU A 71 -22.32 6.29 -14.24
CA LEU A 71 -22.76 6.54 -12.88
C LEU A 71 -24.18 5.99 -12.67
N VAL A 72 -24.32 5.07 -11.73
CA VAL A 72 -25.61 4.58 -11.24
C VAL A 72 -25.89 5.28 -9.91
N GLU A 73 -26.94 6.09 -9.86
CA GLU A 73 -27.33 6.80 -8.66
C GLU A 73 -28.20 5.93 -7.75
N PHE A 74 -27.99 6.04 -6.45
CA PHE A 74 -28.85 5.44 -5.43
C PHE A 74 -29.88 6.44 -4.94
N ALA A 75 -31.01 5.93 -4.43
CA ALA A 75 -32.02 6.74 -3.79
C ALA A 75 -31.52 7.35 -2.47
N ALA A 76 -32.15 8.43 -2.04
CA ALA A 76 -31.85 9.05 -0.75
C ALA A 76 -32.11 8.05 0.40
N GLY A 77 -31.16 7.92 1.32
CA GLY A 77 -31.27 6.99 2.46
C GLY A 77 -31.08 5.50 2.11
N GLU A 78 -30.73 5.19 0.85
CA GLU A 78 -30.42 3.82 0.42
C GLU A 78 -29.00 3.40 0.78
N VAL A 79 -28.06 4.36 0.82
CA VAL A 79 -26.65 4.10 1.12
C VAL A 79 -26.27 4.67 2.48
N VAL A 80 -25.69 3.82 3.31
CA VAL A 80 -25.00 4.20 4.54
C VAL A 80 -23.51 4.35 4.21
N HIS A 81 -22.92 5.46 4.64
CA HIS A 81 -21.51 5.77 4.46
C HIS A 81 -20.90 5.98 5.83
N ILE A 82 -20.02 5.07 6.23
CA ILE A 82 -19.23 5.19 7.45
C ILE A 82 -17.83 5.66 7.04
N LEU A 83 -17.32 6.69 7.71
CA LEU A 83 -16.06 7.32 7.36
C LEU A 83 -15.31 7.77 8.60
N ASN A 84 -13.97 7.70 8.53
CA ASN A 84 -13.14 8.33 9.54
C ASN A 84 -13.09 9.84 9.32
N TYR A 85 -13.09 10.65 10.37
CA TYR A 85 -13.15 12.10 10.25
C TYR A 85 -11.96 12.68 9.47
N ASP A 86 -12.24 13.56 8.50
CA ASP A 86 -11.25 14.39 7.81
C ASP A 86 -11.35 15.83 8.31
N VAL A 87 -10.22 16.40 8.75
CA VAL A 87 -10.16 17.76 9.31
C VAL A 87 -10.44 18.85 8.27
N SER A 88 -10.25 18.54 6.98
CA SER A 88 -10.34 19.49 5.88
C SER A 88 -11.72 19.50 5.20
N GLN A 89 -12.49 18.41 5.32
CA GLN A 89 -13.74 18.22 4.59
C GLN A 89 -14.66 17.19 5.24
N LYS A 90 -15.95 17.19 4.87
CA LYS A 90 -17.00 16.33 5.47
C LYS A 90 -17.58 15.30 4.47
N ILE A 91 -16.89 15.06 3.36
CA ILE A 91 -17.38 14.29 2.22
C ILE A 91 -16.81 12.86 2.22
N TYR A 92 -15.52 12.71 2.50
CA TYR A 92 -14.82 11.42 2.58
C TYR A 92 -13.93 11.39 3.81
N GLY A 93 -13.62 10.19 4.29
CA GLY A 93 -12.61 10.01 5.32
C GLY A 93 -11.18 10.05 4.79
N GLN A 94 -10.25 10.34 5.70
CA GLN A 94 -8.83 10.47 5.43
C GLN A 94 -8.05 9.25 5.93
N PRO A 95 -7.43 8.44 5.05
CA PRO A 95 -6.58 7.33 5.48
C PRO A 95 -5.33 7.81 6.22
N GLY A 96 -5.04 7.21 7.37
CA GLY A 96 -3.88 7.58 8.19
C GLY A 96 -2.53 7.33 7.50
N TYR A 97 -2.46 6.33 6.61
CA TYR A 97 -1.21 5.99 5.93
C TYR A 97 -0.79 7.00 4.84
N LEU A 98 -1.65 7.96 4.46
CA LEU A 98 -1.31 8.96 3.45
C LEU A 98 -0.02 9.72 3.78
N GLY A 99 0.24 9.96 5.08
CA GLY A 99 1.48 10.59 5.55
C GLY A 99 2.76 9.82 5.24
N ALA A 100 2.67 8.50 5.00
CA ALA A 100 3.80 7.63 4.71
C ALA A 100 3.89 7.20 3.23
N ILE A 101 3.11 7.80 2.33
CA ILE A 101 3.13 7.44 0.89
C ILE A 101 4.55 7.55 0.31
N GLN A 102 5.29 8.61 0.65
CA GLN A 102 6.64 8.79 0.12
C GLN A 102 7.59 7.68 0.60
N SER A 103 7.46 7.26 1.88
CA SER A 103 8.21 6.12 2.41
C SER A 103 7.80 4.81 1.73
N MET A 104 6.51 4.61 1.43
CA MET A 104 6.04 3.42 0.66
C MET A 104 6.64 3.37 -0.75
N LEU A 105 6.59 4.47 -1.48
CA LEU A 105 7.13 4.57 -2.84
C LEU A 105 8.65 4.38 -2.84
N LEU A 106 9.35 5.01 -1.90
CA LEU A 106 10.80 4.84 -1.75
C LEU A 106 11.17 3.38 -1.44
N ASN A 107 10.39 2.71 -0.59
CA ASN A 107 10.56 1.30 -0.26
C ASN A 107 10.33 0.37 -1.45
N GLU A 108 9.34 0.68 -2.30
CA GLU A 108 9.09 0.00 -3.58
C GLU A 108 10.27 0.19 -4.54
N ASP A 109 10.69 1.43 -4.73
CA ASP A 109 11.81 1.78 -5.62
C ASP A 109 13.11 1.10 -5.21
N ALA A 110 13.45 1.09 -3.92
CA ALA A 110 14.61 0.36 -3.41
C ALA A 110 14.53 -1.15 -3.71
N THR A 111 13.33 -1.73 -3.66
CA THR A 111 13.10 -3.15 -3.99
C THR A 111 13.24 -3.41 -5.49
N LEU A 112 12.64 -2.56 -6.33
CA LEU A 112 12.73 -2.63 -7.77
C LEU A 112 14.17 -2.42 -8.25
N PHE A 113 14.88 -1.47 -7.65
CA PHE A 113 16.29 -1.22 -7.89
C PHE A 113 17.13 -2.46 -7.62
N ARG A 114 17.02 -3.06 -6.41
CA ARG A 114 17.77 -4.29 -6.05
C ARG A 114 17.48 -5.42 -7.04
N ARG A 115 16.21 -5.63 -7.39
CA ARG A 115 15.82 -6.66 -8.37
C ARG A 115 16.43 -6.41 -9.75
N ARG A 116 16.43 -5.15 -10.23
CA ARG A 116 17.05 -4.77 -11.50
C ARG A 116 18.57 -4.92 -11.44
N TYR A 117 19.19 -4.53 -10.34
CA TYR A 117 20.64 -4.68 -10.10
C TYR A 117 21.07 -6.15 -10.18
N TYR A 118 20.37 -7.06 -9.51
CA TYR A 118 20.65 -8.50 -9.58
C TYR A 118 20.41 -9.07 -10.99
N LYS A 119 19.34 -8.67 -11.66
CA LYS A 119 19.09 -9.09 -13.06
C LYS A 119 20.16 -8.61 -14.04
N ASN A 120 20.87 -7.55 -13.70
CA ASN A 120 21.95 -6.96 -14.50
C ASN A 120 23.34 -7.42 -14.07
N GLY A 121 23.44 -8.59 -13.43
CA GLY A 121 24.73 -9.18 -13.04
C GLY A 121 25.43 -8.41 -11.91
N ALA A 122 24.66 -7.75 -11.03
CA ALA A 122 25.18 -6.91 -9.95
C ALA A 122 25.99 -5.70 -10.43
N HIS A 123 25.55 -5.08 -11.53
CA HIS A 123 26.11 -3.83 -12.03
C HIS A 123 24.99 -2.85 -12.44
N VAL A 124 25.25 -1.56 -12.24
CA VAL A 124 24.33 -0.43 -12.54
C VAL A 124 24.59 0.22 -13.90
N GLY A 125 25.36 -0.47 -14.74
CA GLY A 125 25.87 0.05 -16.01
C GLY A 125 27.27 0.63 -15.90
N TYR A 126 27.86 0.90 -17.07
CA TYR A 126 29.24 1.38 -17.17
C TYR A 126 29.44 2.35 -18.34
N ILE A 127 30.48 3.16 -18.23
CA ILE A 127 31.04 3.95 -19.32
C ILE A 127 32.19 3.15 -19.93
N PHE A 128 31.98 2.69 -21.15
CA PHE A 128 33.06 2.17 -21.97
C PHE A 128 33.82 3.36 -22.54
N TYR A 129 35.02 3.58 -22.02
CA TYR A 129 35.92 4.66 -22.37
C TYR A 129 37.02 4.15 -23.29
N SER A 130 37.29 4.83 -24.39
CA SER A 130 38.40 4.48 -25.29
C SER A 130 39.20 5.70 -25.73
N THR A 131 40.52 5.58 -25.68
CA THR A 131 41.47 6.60 -26.16
C THR A 131 42.25 6.17 -27.40
N ALA A 132 42.04 4.95 -27.90
CA ALA A 132 42.83 4.35 -28.97
C ALA A 132 42.81 5.18 -30.27
N ALA A 133 43.94 5.80 -30.64
CA ALA A 133 44.07 6.62 -31.85
C ALA A 133 43.83 5.87 -33.18
N GLY A 134 43.77 4.53 -33.17
CA GLY A 134 43.64 3.68 -34.36
C GLY A 134 42.29 2.96 -34.53
N LEU A 135 41.24 3.31 -33.77
CA LEU A 135 39.92 2.69 -33.95
C LEU A 135 39.21 3.25 -35.20
N GLU A 136 39.07 2.41 -36.22
CA GLU A 136 38.29 2.74 -37.42
C GLU A 136 36.83 3.08 -37.07
N GLU A 137 36.26 4.05 -37.78
CA GLU A 137 34.91 4.57 -37.51
C GLU A 137 33.83 3.47 -37.60
N GLN A 138 33.98 2.52 -38.51
CA GLN A 138 33.08 1.37 -38.63
C GLN A 138 33.12 0.48 -37.37
N THR A 139 34.32 0.23 -36.83
CA THR A 139 34.52 -0.58 -35.62
C THR A 139 33.93 0.14 -34.40
N ARG A 140 34.10 1.46 -34.33
CA ARG A 140 33.51 2.31 -33.29
C ARG A 140 31.98 2.25 -33.31
N ALA A 141 31.37 2.32 -34.50
CA ALA A 141 29.92 2.19 -34.66
C ALA A 141 29.41 0.80 -34.23
N ARG A 142 30.14 -0.27 -34.55
CA ARG A 142 29.79 -1.65 -34.11
C ARG A 142 29.85 -1.80 -32.60
N ILE A 143 30.92 -1.29 -31.95
CA ILE A 143 31.05 -1.34 -30.49
C ILE A 143 29.93 -0.53 -29.82
N LYS A 144 29.67 0.68 -30.31
CA LYS A 144 28.56 1.51 -29.81
C LYS A 144 27.21 0.77 -29.92
N LYS A 145 26.93 0.19 -31.08
CA LYS A 145 25.69 -0.57 -31.32
C LYS A 145 25.57 -1.80 -30.40
N ALA A 146 26.65 -2.57 -30.24
CA ALA A 146 26.67 -3.71 -29.33
C ALA A 146 26.43 -3.30 -27.86
N ILE A 147 26.96 -2.16 -27.42
CA ILE A 147 26.74 -1.64 -26.06
C ILE A 147 25.31 -1.12 -25.88
N GLU A 148 24.74 -0.46 -26.90
CA GLU A 148 23.34 0.00 -26.90
C GLU A 148 22.33 -1.15 -26.96
N GLU A 149 22.68 -2.26 -27.62
CA GLU A 149 21.88 -3.50 -27.70
C GLU A 149 22.03 -4.35 -26.44
N SER A 150 23.20 -4.31 -25.78
CA SER A 150 23.48 -4.99 -24.50
C SER A 150 22.78 -4.34 -23.30
N LYS A 151 21.62 -3.70 -23.49
CA LYS A 151 20.80 -3.17 -22.39
C LYS A 151 20.58 -4.28 -21.37
N GLY A 152 21.08 -4.06 -20.16
CA GLY A 152 20.71 -4.87 -19.03
C GLY A 152 19.19 -4.83 -18.84
N ILE A 153 18.58 -5.97 -18.53
CA ILE A 153 17.18 -6.09 -18.15
C ILE A 153 16.94 -5.26 -16.87
N GLY A 154 16.48 -4.01 -17.01
CA GLY A 154 16.08 -3.20 -15.86
C GLY A 154 16.48 -1.73 -15.84
N ASN A 155 16.48 -1.02 -16.98
CA ASN A 155 16.63 0.45 -17.07
C ASN A 155 18.03 1.05 -16.76
N PHE A 156 19.06 0.27 -16.49
CA PHE A 156 20.43 0.80 -16.44
C PHE A 156 21.00 1.00 -17.85
N LYS A 157 21.60 2.16 -18.09
CA LYS A 157 22.13 2.54 -19.41
C LYS A 157 23.65 2.47 -19.40
N ASN A 158 24.21 1.76 -20.37
CA ASN A 158 25.63 1.81 -20.68
C ASN A 158 25.91 2.99 -21.61
N MET A 159 27.09 3.60 -21.50
CA MET A 159 27.52 4.69 -22.37
C MET A 159 28.85 4.35 -23.03
N PHE A 160 29.00 4.67 -24.30
CA PHE A 160 30.28 4.59 -25.02
C PHE A 160 30.83 6.00 -25.23
N LEU A 161 32.04 6.26 -24.71
CA LEU A 161 32.75 7.52 -24.85
C LEU A 161 34.13 7.24 -25.46
N HIS A 162 34.49 7.99 -26.50
CA HIS A 162 35.85 7.92 -27.02
C HIS A 162 36.43 9.31 -27.26
N ILE A 163 37.64 9.50 -26.75
CA ILE A 163 38.41 10.75 -26.77
C ILE A 163 39.77 10.39 -27.35
N GLY A 164 40.12 10.89 -28.54
CA GLY A 164 41.39 10.53 -29.18
C GLY A 164 42.59 10.95 -28.34
N GLY A 165 43.52 10.02 -28.07
CA GLY A 165 44.72 10.25 -27.28
C GLY A 165 45.78 9.14 -27.47
N ALA A 166 46.96 9.31 -26.88
CA ALA A 166 48.09 8.38 -27.00
C ALA A 166 48.44 7.73 -25.65
N ASP A 167 47.42 7.37 -24.87
CA ASP A 167 47.59 6.78 -23.54
C ASP A 167 47.71 5.25 -23.58
N LYS A 168 48.45 4.69 -22.60
CA LYS A 168 48.75 3.26 -22.48
C LYS A 168 47.51 2.38 -22.21
N ASP A 169 46.45 2.92 -21.62
CA ASP A 169 45.20 2.19 -21.34
C ASP A 169 44.12 2.56 -22.36
N ALA A 170 44.28 2.04 -23.58
CA ALA A 170 43.50 2.44 -24.76
C ALA A 170 41.98 2.14 -24.67
N ILE A 171 41.57 1.26 -23.76
CA ILE A 171 40.19 0.84 -23.49
C ILE A 171 40.01 0.66 -21.99
N GLN A 172 39.00 1.28 -21.41
CA GLN A 172 38.65 1.17 -19.99
C GLN A 172 37.14 1.03 -19.81
N ILE A 173 36.72 0.27 -18.80
CA ILE A 173 35.34 0.25 -18.33
C ILE A 173 35.32 1.03 -17.01
N LYS A 174 34.66 2.20 -17.02
CA LYS A 174 34.45 3.01 -15.82
C LYS A 174 33.05 2.74 -15.27
N PRO A 175 32.89 2.18 -14.07
CA PRO A 175 31.57 1.96 -13.49
C PRO A 175 30.84 3.30 -13.29
N VAL A 176 29.54 3.34 -13.59
CA VAL A 176 28.71 4.52 -13.34
C VAL A 176 28.04 4.37 -11.99
N GLY A 177 28.47 5.17 -11.03
CA GLY A 177 27.97 5.12 -9.66
C GLY A 177 28.75 4.13 -8.80
N ASP A 178 29.09 4.60 -7.60
CA ASP A 178 29.70 3.79 -6.56
C ASP A 178 28.57 3.19 -5.71
N PHE A 179 28.02 2.06 -6.14
CA PHE A 179 27.00 1.33 -5.35
C PHE A 179 27.64 0.45 -4.26
N SER A 180 28.82 0.84 -3.77
CA SER A 180 29.51 0.15 -2.68
C SER A 180 28.82 0.31 -1.32
N THR A 181 27.90 1.28 -1.14
CA THR A 181 27.12 1.39 0.10
C THR A 181 25.85 0.53 0.04
N LYS A 182 26.02 -0.80 0.12
CA LYS A 182 24.91 -1.71 0.50
C LYS A 182 24.11 -1.14 1.68
N ASP A 183 24.81 -0.49 2.59
CA ASP A 183 24.34 0.19 3.79
C ASP A 183 23.26 1.25 3.52
N ASP A 184 23.29 1.99 2.41
CA ASP A 184 22.32 3.07 2.17
C ASP A 184 20.97 2.53 1.71
N LEU A 185 20.96 1.49 0.88
CA LEU A 185 19.72 0.82 0.46
C LEU A 185 19.08 0.05 1.61
N GLU A 186 19.89 -0.55 2.48
CA GLU A 186 19.42 -1.19 3.70
C GLU A 186 18.79 -0.17 4.66
N LYS A 187 19.47 0.96 4.93
CA LYS A 187 18.91 2.06 5.73
C LYS A 187 17.60 2.58 5.17
N ILE A 188 17.53 2.82 3.85
CA ILE A 188 16.28 3.25 3.19
C ILE A 188 15.17 2.24 3.45
N LYS A 189 15.44 0.94 3.26
CA LYS A 189 14.45 -0.13 3.49
C LYS A 189 14.00 -0.18 4.95
N ASN A 190 14.91 0.01 5.90
CA ASN A 190 14.61 -0.10 7.33
C ASN A 190 13.82 1.13 7.82
N ILE A 191 14.27 2.34 7.50
CA ILE A 191 13.55 3.58 7.86
C ILE A 191 12.17 3.58 7.21
N SER A 192 12.08 3.29 5.90
CA SER A 192 10.79 3.28 5.23
C SER A 192 9.87 2.18 5.74
N ARG A 193 10.39 1.00 6.13
CA ARG A 193 9.61 -0.05 6.78
C ARG A 193 9.00 0.47 8.09
N ASP A 194 9.81 1.11 8.93
CA ASP A 194 9.40 1.59 10.24
C ASP A 194 8.36 2.71 10.11
N ASP A 195 8.53 3.63 9.15
CA ASP A 195 7.52 4.65 8.80
C ASP A 195 6.18 4.03 8.38
N ILE A 196 6.21 3.00 7.52
CA ILE A 196 5.00 2.32 7.02
C ILE A 196 4.24 1.69 8.18
N ILE A 197 4.94 1.03 9.10
CA ILE A 197 4.34 0.34 10.24
C ILE A 197 3.77 1.33 11.24
N ALA A 198 4.51 2.41 11.52
CA ALA A 198 4.05 3.50 12.37
C ALA A 198 2.78 4.15 11.79
N ALA A 199 2.74 4.37 10.47
CA ALA A 199 1.57 4.94 9.80
C ALA A 199 0.34 4.03 9.83
N HIS A 200 0.54 2.70 9.83
CA HIS A 200 -0.52 1.72 10.06
C HIS A 200 -0.78 1.41 11.54
N ARG A 201 -0.02 2.05 12.45
CA ARG A 201 -0.09 1.86 13.92
C ARG A 201 0.07 0.39 14.35
N MET A 202 0.77 -0.41 13.55
CA MET A 202 0.93 -1.85 13.78
C MET A 202 2.15 -2.10 14.67
N PRO A 203 2.09 -2.91 15.73
CA PRO A 203 3.28 -3.30 16.47
C PRO A 203 4.23 -4.16 15.60
N PRO A 204 5.55 -3.89 15.57
CA PRO A 204 6.50 -4.64 14.75
C PRO A 204 6.48 -6.16 15.02
N ALA A 205 6.30 -6.57 16.28
CA ALA A 205 6.18 -7.96 16.70
C ALA A 205 5.03 -8.69 16.01
N LEU A 206 3.86 -8.03 15.90
CA LEU A 206 2.67 -8.58 15.25
C LEU A 206 2.79 -8.54 13.71
N ALA A 207 3.64 -7.67 13.18
CA ALA A 207 3.98 -7.59 11.76
C ALA A 207 5.06 -8.60 11.33
N ALA A 208 5.52 -9.48 12.24
CA ALA A 208 6.58 -10.46 12.01
C ALA A 208 7.93 -9.85 11.58
N ILE A 209 8.23 -8.64 12.07
CA ILE A 209 9.49 -7.95 11.75
C ILE A 209 10.49 -8.18 12.87
N ILE A 210 11.59 -8.84 12.54
CA ILE A 210 12.68 -9.13 13.48
C ILE A 210 13.54 -7.86 13.64
N PRO A 211 13.69 -7.32 14.87
CA PRO A 211 14.56 -6.16 15.11
C PRO A 211 16.04 -6.52 14.86
N GLU A 212 16.77 -5.64 14.19
CA GLU A 212 18.17 -5.87 13.81
C GLU A 212 19.14 -5.94 15.01
N ASN A 213 18.80 -5.28 16.12
CA ASN A 213 19.70 -5.10 17.26
C ASN A 213 19.20 -5.71 18.58
N GLN A 214 18.18 -6.57 18.54
CA GLN A 214 17.69 -7.27 19.74
C GLN A 214 17.78 -8.78 19.55
N THR A 215 18.89 -9.35 20.02
CA THR A 215 18.95 -10.77 20.40
C THR A 215 17.89 -11.05 21.46
N GLY A 216 16.77 -11.64 21.04
CA GLY A 216 15.88 -12.40 21.91
C GLY A 216 14.96 -11.58 22.80
N SER A 217 13.85 -11.13 22.23
CA SER A 217 12.48 -11.29 22.76
C SER A 217 11.63 -10.14 22.27
N PHE A 218 10.53 -10.44 21.58
CA PHE A 218 9.50 -9.47 21.21
C PHE A 218 8.76 -8.87 22.43
N GLY A 219 9.25 -9.11 23.65
CA GLY A 219 8.44 -9.06 24.84
C GLY A 219 7.38 -10.16 24.83
N ASP A 220 6.41 -10.00 25.72
CA ASP A 220 5.23 -10.86 25.76
C ASP A 220 4.27 -10.47 24.63
N ILE A 221 4.22 -11.29 23.57
CA ILE A 221 3.38 -11.05 22.38
C ILE A 221 1.90 -10.99 22.76
N GLU A 222 1.47 -11.75 23.77
CA GLU A 222 0.07 -11.74 24.21
C GLU A 222 -0.31 -10.38 24.80
N LYS A 223 0.61 -9.76 25.57
CA LYS A 223 0.41 -8.39 26.09
C LYS A 223 0.41 -7.33 24.98
N ILE A 224 1.24 -7.51 23.94
CA ILE A 224 1.26 -6.61 22.79
C ILE A 224 -0.05 -6.72 21.99
N ASP A 225 -0.54 -7.94 21.72
CA ASP A 225 -1.84 -8.14 21.07
C ASP A 225 -2.96 -7.54 21.92
N ALA A 226 -2.98 -7.79 23.23
CA ALA A 226 -3.94 -7.21 24.16
C ALA A 226 -4.05 -5.67 24.06
N VAL A 227 -2.92 -4.96 24.11
CA VAL A 227 -2.89 -3.49 23.99
C VAL A 227 -3.31 -3.04 22.60
N TYR A 228 -2.86 -3.73 21.55
CA TYR A 228 -3.22 -3.40 20.17
C TYR A 228 -4.72 -3.64 19.89
N GLN A 229 -5.30 -4.72 20.41
CA GLN A 229 -6.73 -5.00 20.31
C GLN A 229 -7.54 -3.89 21.00
N ARG A 230 -7.11 -3.44 22.17
CA ARG A 230 -7.80 -2.39 22.93
C ARG A 230 -7.69 -1.00 22.27
N ASN A 231 -6.50 -0.63 21.82
CA ASN A 231 -6.23 0.74 21.39
C ASN A 231 -6.47 0.98 19.89
N GLU A 232 -6.33 -0.05 19.05
CA GLU A 232 -6.43 0.10 17.59
C GLU A 232 -7.63 -0.66 17.03
N ILE A 233 -7.84 -1.90 17.45
CA ILE A 233 -8.89 -2.74 16.86
C ILE A 233 -10.28 -2.41 17.41
N ALA A 234 -10.41 -2.20 18.73
CA ALA A 234 -11.71 -1.90 19.34
C ALA A 234 -12.31 -0.58 18.84
N PRO A 235 -11.57 0.54 18.75
CA PRO A 235 -12.12 1.78 18.19
C PRO A 235 -12.57 1.64 16.73
N VAL A 236 -11.79 0.95 15.89
CA VAL A 236 -12.19 0.68 14.49
C VAL A 236 -13.46 -0.18 14.43
N ARG A 237 -13.64 -1.13 15.36
CA ARG A 237 -14.88 -1.90 15.46
C ARG A 237 -16.05 -1.01 15.88
N GLU A 238 -15.85 -0.10 16.83
CA GLU A 238 -16.87 0.86 17.27
C GLU A 238 -17.33 1.75 16.10
N ASP A 239 -16.40 2.30 15.32
CA ASP A 239 -16.72 3.09 14.12
C ASP A 239 -17.56 2.27 13.13
N ILE A 240 -17.14 1.03 12.83
CA ILE A 240 -17.84 0.20 11.83
C ILE A 240 -19.20 -0.29 12.35
N LEU A 241 -19.37 -0.42 13.67
CA LEU A 241 -20.65 -0.74 14.30
C LEU A 241 -21.66 0.41 14.24
N GLU A 242 -21.28 1.61 13.77
CA GLU A 242 -22.22 2.71 13.46
C GLU A 242 -23.35 2.25 12.53
N ILE A 243 -23.11 1.23 11.69
CA ILE A 243 -24.16 0.60 10.86
C ILE A 243 -25.40 0.21 11.66
N ASN A 244 -25.25 -0.19 12.93
CA ASN A 244 -26.35 -0.59 13.81
C ASN A 244 -27.35 0.53 14.08
N GLN A 245 -26.98 1.80 13.91
CA GLN A 245 -27.91 2.93 14.00
C GLN A 245 -28.97 2.90 12.89
N TYR A 246 -28.68 2.20 11.78
CA TYR A 246 -29.56 2.07 10.63
C TYR A 246 -30.30 0.72 10.57
N LEU A 247 -29.87 -0.26 11.36
CA LEU A 247 -30.46 -1.59 11.39
C LEU A 247 -31.55 -1.69 12.46
N PRO A 248 -32.60 -2.51 12.24
CA PRO A 248 -33.57 -2.79 13.30
C PRO A 248 -32.91 -3.52 14.46
N ASN A 249 -33.39 -3.30 15.68
CA ASN A 249 -32.80 -3.86 16.92
C ASN A 249 -32.54 -5.38 16.86
N VAL A 250 -33.45 -6.14 16.24
CA VAL A 250 -33.34 -7.60 16.09
C VAL A 250 -32.25 -8.06 15.13
N ALA A 251 -31.70 -7.15 14.33
CA ALA A 251 -30.70 -7.42 13.29
C ALA A 251 -29.42 -6.60 13.45
N GLN A 252 -29.18 -6.05 14.64
CA GLN A 252 -27.90 -5.44 14.95
C GLN A 252 -26.81 -6.53 14.95
N VAL A 253 -25.61 -6.14 14.53
CA VAL A 253 -24.42 -6.99 14.51
C VAL A 253 -23.48 -6.59 15.64
N SER A 254 -22.56 -7.47 16.03
CA SER A 254 -21.62 -7.18 17.11
C SER A 254 -20.27 -7.82 16.87
N PHE A 255 -19.31 -7.46 17.70
CA PHE A 255 -18.06 -8.20 17.85
C PHE A 255 -18.00 -8.76 19.27
N ASP A 256 -17.47 -9.97 19.41
CA ASP A 256 -17.15 -10.53 20.72
C ASP A 256 -16.23 -9.58 21.48
N THR A 257 -16.59 -9.29 22.73
CA THR A 257 -15.69 -8.62 23.67
C THR A 257 -14.52 -9.57 23.94
N VAL A 258 -13.34 -9.22 23.43
CA VAL A 258 -12.12 -9.92 23.83
C VAL A 258 -11.87 -9.49 25.27
N GLU A 259 -12.00 -10.41 26.23
CA GLU A 259 -11.52 -10.18 27.59
C GLU A 259 -10.00 -9.95 27.50
N VAL A 260 -9.60 -8.69 27.60
CA VAL A 260 -8.18 -8.33 27.65
C VAL A 260 -7.77 -8.45 29.12
N PRO A 261 -6.72 -9.24 29.47
CA PRO A 261 -6.23 -9.30 30.84
C PRO A 261 -5.94 -7.89 31.34
N THR A 262 -6.51 -7.50 32.49
CA THR A 262 -6.13 -6.26 33.15
C THR A 262 -4.66 -6.33 33.53
N LEU A 263 -3.92 -5.28 33.15
CA LEU A 263 -2.48 -5.12 33.40
C LEU A 263 -2.12 -5.23 34.88
#